data_AF-A0A1H9WJF5-F1
#
_entry.id   AF-A0A1H9WJF5-F1
#
_cell.length_a   1.000
_cell.length_b   1.000
_cell.length_c   1.000
_cell.angle_alpha   90.00
_cell.angle_beta   90.00
_cell.angle_gamma   90.00
#
_symmetry.space_group_name_H-M   'P 1'
#
loop_
_entity.id
_entity.type
_entity.pdbx_description
1 polymer ?
#
loop_
_entity_poly.entity_id
_entity_poly.type
_entity_poly.pdbx_seq_one_letter_code
_entity_poly.pdbx_strand_id
1 'polypeptide(L)' 'MVKEYRLSVFQAGKLARHPVELTDVELRAHLLVVTDFDEPKVNGVCKYASRCGRSEFSLSVDGPYYVVERVPVHATA' A
#
# COMPACT_ATOMS: atom_id res chain seq x y z
N MET A 1 -3.38 17.63 -3.61
CA MET A 1 -3.20 16.25 -4.12
C MET A 1 -4.13 15.33 -3.33
N VAL A 2 -4.87 14.44 -3.99
CA VAL A 2 -5.86 13.57 -3.34
C VAL A 2 -5.17 12.32 -2.79
N LYS A 3 -5.41 11.99 -1.52
CA LYS A 3 -4.95 10.73 -0.93
C LYS A 3 -5.90 9.62 -1.37
N GLU A 4 -5.36 8.62 -2.05
CA GLU A 4 -6.14 7.57 -2.71
C GLU A 4 -5.85 6.19 -2.13
N TYR A 5 -4.78 6.06 -1.36
CA TYR A 5 -4.34 4.79 -0.80
C TYR A 5 -4.08 4.90 0.69
N ARG A 6 -4.40 3.83 1.41
CA ARG A 6 -4.00 3.60 2.79
C ARG A 6 -3.04 2.43 2.82
N LEU A 7 -1.85 2.65 3.38
CA LEU A 7 -0.86 1.61 3.63
C LEU A 7 -0.89 1.24 5.11
N SER A 8 -1.26 -0.01 5.39
CA SER A 8 -1.20 -0.62 6.72
C SER A 8 -0.08 -1.66 6.75
N VAL A 9 0.68 -1.71 7.85
CA VAL A 9 1.75 -2.69 8.04
C VAL A 9 1.47 -3.46 9.31
N PHE A 10 1.47 -4.78 9.21
CA PHE A 10 1.23 -5.71 10.31
C PHE A 10 2.49 -6.52 10.60
N GLN A 11 2.75 -6.77 11.88
CA GLN A 11 3.82 -7.65 12.34
C GLN A 11 3.32 -8.45 13.53
N ALA A 12 3.58 -9.77 13.54
CA ALA A 12 3.08 -10.70 14.55
C ALA A 12 1.55 -10.57 14.78
N GLY A 13 0.78 -10.42 13.69
CA GLY A 13 -0.69 -10.32 13.71
C GLY A 13 -1.25 -9.00 14.24
N LYS A 14 -0.41 -8.00 14.53
CA LYS A 14 -0.83 -6.68 15.03
C LYS A 14 -0.40 -5.58 14.10
N LEU A 15 -1.13 -4.48 14.11
CA LEU A 15 -0.73 -3.27 13.39
C LEU A 15 0.60 -2.75 13.97
N ALA A 16 1.65 -2.75 13.16
CA ALA A 16 3.00 -2.37 13.58
C ALA A 16 3.16 -0.85 13.73
N ARG A 17 2.40 -0.08 12.95
CA ARG A 17 2.40 1.39 12.94
C ARG A 17 1.07 1.95 12.45
N HIS A 18 0.75 3.19 12.82
CA HIS A 18 -0.45 3.86 12.31
C HIS A 18 -0.50 3.82 10.77
N PRO A 19 -1.68 3.55 10.17
CA PRO A 19 -1.79 3.50 8.72
C PRO A 19 -1.50 4.87 8.11
N VAL A 20 -0.85 4.87 6.95
CA VAL A 20 -0.46 6.11 6.27
C VAL A 20 -1.30 6.28 5.02
N GLU A 21 -1.85 7.48 4.84
CA GLU A 21 -2.60 7.84 3.63
C GLU A 21 -1.67 8.51 2.61
N LEU A 22 -1.68 7.98 1.39
CA LEU A 22 -0.73 8.28 0.33
C LEU A 22 -1.47 8.57 -0.98
N THR A 23 -0.92 9.48 -1.78
CA THR A 23 -1.22 9.61 -3.22
C THR A 23 -0.65 8.41 -3.97
N ASP A 24 -1.04 8.20 -5.23
CA ASP A 24 -0.41 7.18 -6.10
C ASP A 24 1.12 7.34 -6.19
N VAL A 25 1.60 8.59 -6.33
CA VAL A 25 3.04 8.88 -6.45
C VAL A 25 3.79 8.57 -5.16
N GLU A 26 3.26 9.02 -4.02
CA GLU A 26 3.88 8.75 -2.71
C GLU A 26 3.85 7.25 -2.37
N LEU A 27 2.79 6.53 -2.75
CA LEU A 27 2.72 5.08 -2.57
C LEU A 27 3.84 4.38 -3.35
N ARG A 28 4.00 4.70 -4.63
CA ARG A 28 5.07 4.09 -5.45
C ARG A 28 6.46 4.40 -4.90
N ALA A 29 6.72 5.66 -4.58
CA ALA A 29 7.99 6.07 -3.99
C ALA A 29 8.24 5.37 -2.65
N HIS A 30 7.22 5.25 -1.79
CA HIS A 30 7.33 4.56 -0.52
C HIS A 30 7.65 3.08 -0.72
N LEU A 31 6.92 2.38 -1.59
CA LEU A 31 7.13 0.96 -1.87
C LEU A 31 8.53 0.68 -2.44
N LEU A 32 9.03 1.52 -3.34
CA LEU A 32 10.40 1.39 -3.87
C LEU A 32 11.48 1.57 -2.79
N VAL A 33 11.20 2.30 -1.72
CA VAL A 33 12.15 2.54 -0.62
C VAL A 33 12.06 1.47 0.46
N VAL A 34 10.84 1.04 0.83
CA VAL A 34 10.63 0.13 1.97
C VAL A 34 10.56 -1.34 1.59
N THR A 35 10.61 -1.64 0.30
CA THR A 35 10.60 -3.01 -0.23
C THR A 35 11.75 -3.18 -1.20
N ASP A 36 12.25 -4.42 -1.36
CA ASP A 36 13.23 -4.77 -2.40
C ASP A 36 12.55 -5.03 -3.76
N PHE A 37 11.35 -4.50 -3.99
CA PHE A 37 10.63 -4.69 -5.25
C PHE A 37 11.21 -3.81 -6.35
N ASP A 38 11.27 -4.36 -7.55
CA ASP A 38 11.52 -3.58 -8.75
C ASP A 38 10.29 -2.73 -9.14
N GLU A 39 10.50 -1.74 -10.01
CA GLU A 39 9.42 -0.88 -10.51
C GLU A 39 8.25 -1.66 -11.13
N PRO A 40 8.46 -2.72 -11.95
CA PRO A 40 7.37 -3.53 -12.46
C PRO A 40 6.47 -4.12 -11.36
N LYS A 41 7.08 -4.63 -10.29
CA LYS A 41 6.32 -5.24 -9.18
C LYS A 41 5.59 -4.20 -8.35
N VAL A 42 6.21 -3.06 -8.06
CA VAL A 42 5.53 -1.92 -7.40
C VAL A 42 4.34 -1.45 -8.24
N ASN A 43 4.53 -1.28 -9.54
CA ASN A 43 3.44 -0.91 -10.46
C ASN A 43 2.32 -1.97 -10.46
N GLY A 44 2.67 -3.26 -10.37
CA GLY A 44 1.71 -4.36 -10.22
C GLY A 44 0.85 -4.24 -8.97
N VAL A 45 1.47 -3.99 -7.81
CA VAL A 45 0.78 -3.78 -6.52
C VAL A 45 -0.18 -2.60 -6.60
N CYS A 46 0.30 -1.43 -7.06
CA CYS A 46 -0.53 -0.23 -7.16
C CYS A 46 -1.70 -0.43 -8.14
N LYS A 47 -1.45 -1.03 -9.31
CA LYS A 47 -2.50 -1.31 -10.31
C LYS A 47 -3.53 -2.30 -9.78
N TYR A 48 -3.10 -3.32 -9.04
CA TYR A 48 -4.00 -4.29 -8.43
C TYR A 48 -4.87 -3.63 -7.34
N ALA A 49 -4.27 -2.86 -6.43
CA ALA A 49 -5.02 -2.10 -5.41
C ALA A 49 -6.01 -1.12 -6.04
N SER A 50 -5.63 -0.44 -7.12
CA SER A 50 -6.51 0.48 -7.85
C SER A 50 -7.73 -0.23 -8.46
N ARG A 51 -7.52 -1.40 -9.06
CA ARG A 51 -8.54 -2.21 -9.75
C ARG A 51 -9.44 -2.99 -8.79
N CYS A 52 -8.86 -3.60 -7.77
CA CYS A 52 -9.53 -4.54 -6.86
C CYS A 52 -9.88 -3.91 -5.51
N GLY A 53 -9.47 -2.66 -5.27
CA GLY A 53 -9.67 -1.94 -4.02
C GLY A 53 -8.64 -2.28 -2.93
N ARG A 54 -7.91 -3.39 -3.08
CA ARG A 54 -6.95 -3.87 -2.08
C ARG A 54 -5.85 -4.72 -2.70
N SER A 55 -4.62 -4.61 -2.21
CA SER A 55 -3.48 -5.46 -2.53
C SER A 55 -2.71 -5.79 -1.25
N GLU A 56 -2.24 -7.02 -1.12
CA GLU A 56 -1.57 -7.50 0.08
C GLU A 56 -0.33 -8.30 -0.27
N PHE A 57 0.74 -8.14 0.50
CA PHE A 57 1.99 -8.85 0.28
C PHE A 57 2.85 -8.90 1.54
N SER A 58 3.75 -9.89 1.60
CA SER A 58 4.83 -9.94 2.59
C SER A 58 6.18 -9.98 1.87
N LEU A 59 7.21 -9.43 2.50
CA LEU A 59 8.59 -9.48 1.98
C LEU A 59 9.33 -10.76 2.38
N SER A 60 8.90 -11.42 3.45
CA SER A 60 9.43 -12.70 3.91
C SER A 60 8.38 -13.48 4.72
N VAL A 61 8.63 -14.74 5.02
CA VAL A 61 7.67 -15.60 5.75
C VAL A 61 7.34 -15.03 7.14
N ASP A 62 8.35 -14.51 7.85
CA ASP A 62 8.20 -13.91 9.19
C ASP A 62 8.22 -12.38 9.16
N GLY A 63 8.20 -11.80 7.95
CA GLY A 63 8.35 -10.37 7.73
C GLY A 63 7.07 -9.56 8.00
N PRO A 64 7.18 -8.23 7.92
CA PRO A 64 6.02 -7.37 7.94
C PRO A 64 5.09 -7.68 6.76
N TYR A 65 3.80 -7.74 7.06
CA TYR A 65 2.73 -7.90 6.09
C TYR A 65 2.15 -6.54 5.74
N TYR A 66 2.14 -6.21 4.45
CA TYR A 66 1.70 -4.92 3.93
C TYR A 66 0.32 -5.09 3.29
N VAL A 67 -0.57 -4.15 3.61
CA VAL A 67 -1.90 -4.05 3.03
C VAL A 67 -2.04 -2.65 2.44
N VAL A 68 -2.27 -2.59 1.13
CA VAL A 68 -2.56 -1.36 0.38
C VAL A 68 -4.04 -1.37 0.03
N GLU A 69 -4.79 -0.39 0.52
CA GLU A 69 -6.22 -0.26 0.27
C GLU A 69 -6.50 1.04 -0.45
N ARG A 70 -7.43 1.02 -1.41
CA ARG A 70 -7.92 2.24 -2.05
C ARG A 70 -8.88 2.93 -1.07
N VAL A 71 -8.57 4.16 -0.70
CA VAL A 71 -9.47 4.99 0.10
C VAL A 71 -10.54 5.55 -0.83
N PRO A 72 -11.83 5.33 -0.55
CA PRO A 72 -12.89 5.93 -1.35
C PRO A 72 -12.76 7.45 -1.21
N VAL A 73 -12.45 8.12 -2.32
CA VAL A 73 -12.57 9.57 -2.39
C VAL A 73 -14.05 9.85 -2.23
N HIS A 74 -14.45 10.38 -1.07
CA HIS A 74 -15.82 10.89 -0.93
C HIS A 74 -15.97 11.97 -2.00
N ALA A 75 -16.74 11.67 -3.04
CA ALA A 75 -17.29 12.69 -3.90
C ALA A 75 -18.12 13.57 -2.97
N THR A 76 -17.60 14.74 -2.62
CA THR A 76 -18.43 15.82 -2.10
C THR A 76 -19.47 16.09 -3.18
N ALA A 77 -20.68 15.59 -2.94
CA ALA A 77 -21.87 15.88 -3.75
C ALA A 77 -22.27 17.34 -3.60
#